data_AF-A0AAD3N170-F1
#
_entry.id   AF-A0AAD3N170-F1
#
_cell.length_a   1.000
_cell.length_b   1.000
_cell.length_c   1.000
_cell.angle_alpha   90.00
_cell.angle_beta   90.00
_cell.angle_gamma   90.00
#
_symmetry.space_group_name_H-M   'P 1'
#
loop_
_entity.id
_entity.type
_entity.pdbx_description
1 polymer ?
#
loop_
_entity_poly.entity_id
_entity_poly.type
_entity_poly.pdbx_seq_one_letter_code
_entity_poly.pdbx_strand_id
1 'polypeptide(L)'
;MSEILRDTGHKGNCIPSGRQLQRTPPLSDVKRHLDFCDEDSNDYCEEPQQNTEAGTREQDNDQHRTFDFNTPQTKTEDISEPNHHNSMLKGMKGYQLTAADLEFIEKMKEEKLVKKLQGDLEEVQKLLKREMMALQRACAAREREQAVLNKFPSCEELAKWIHVVLEMTSPSTELTDLDTKSLLAM
;
A
#
# COMPACT_ATOMS: atom_id res chain seq x y z
N MET A 1 -60.73 5.45 -33.13
CA MET A 1 -59.91 6.58 -33.61
C MET A 1 -59.74 7.55 -32.45
N SER A 2 -58.49 7.88 -32.16
CA SER A 2 -57.89 9.01 -31.40
C SER A 2 -58.82 10.22 -31.16
N GLU A 3 -58.75 11.05 -30.10
CA GLU A 3 -57.57 11.65 -29.47
C GLU A 3 -57.94 12.42 -28.16
N ILE A 4 -57.15 12.19 -27.10
CA ILE A 4 -56.53 13.09 -26.08
C ILE A 4 -57.23 14.40 -25.64
N LEU A 5 -57.49 14.54 -24.33
CA LEU A 5 -57.22 15.79 -23.59
C LEU A 5 -56.52 15.47 -22.26
N ARG A 6 -55.32 16.06 -22.11
CA ARG A 6 -54.48 16.05 -20.91
C ARG A 6 -55.13 16.88 -19.82
N ASP A 7 -55.10 16.41 -18.58
CA ASP A 7 -54.88 17.36 -17.49
C ASP A 7 -53.96 16.77 -16.42
N THR A 8 -53.03 17.61 -16.04
CA THR A 8 -51.82 17.34 -15.27
C THR A 8 -52.05 17.85 -13.85
N GLY A 9 -52.18 16.95 -12.87
CA GLY A 9 -52.26 17.31 -11.46
C GLY A 9 -51.08 16.73 -10.69
N HIS A 10 -50.02 17.52 -10.52
CA HIS A 10 -48.80 17.17 -9.81
C HIS A 10 -49.13 16.67 -8.38
N LYS A 11 -48.79 15.41 -8.08
CA LYS A 11 -48.71 14.90 -6.71
C LYS A 11 -47.49 15.53 -6.04
N GLY A 12 -47.63 16.78 -5.61
CA GLY A 12 -46.60 17.49 -4.87
C GLY A 12 -46.36 16.81 -3.52
N ASN A 13 -45.10 16.55 -3.21
CA ASN A 13 -44.70 16.05 -1.90
C ASN A 13 -45.02 17.13 -0.85
N CYS A 14 -46.02 16.88 -0.01
CA CYS A 14 -46.45 17.81 1.02
C CYS A 14 -45.41 17.79 2.16
N ILE A 15 -44.55 18.79 2.23
CA ILE A 15 -43.61 18.95 3.35
C ILE A 15 -44.43 19.45 4.55
N PRO A 16 -44.46 18.73 5.68
CA PRO A 16 -45.17 19.21 6.86
C PRO A 16 -44.53 20.51 7.32
N SER A 17 -45.37 21.55 7.46
CA SER A 17 -45.01 22.87 7.99
C SER A 17 -44.72 22.76 9.50
N GLY A 18 -43.61 22.11 9.86
CA GLY A 18 -43.11 22.10 11.22
C GLY A 18 -42.88 23.53 11.71
N ARG A 19 -43.05 23.77 13.01
CA ARG A 19 -42.77 25.08 13.60
C ARG A 19 -41.27 25.37 13.48
N GLN A 20 -40.93 26.49 12.87
CA GLN A 20 -39.56 26.99 12.84
C GLN A 20 -39.17 27.39 14.27
N LEU A 21 -38.16 26.73 14.83
CA LEU A 21 -37.58 27.11 16.11
C LEU A 21 -36.93 28.48 15.98
N GLN A 22 -37.02 29.30 17.03
CA GLN A 22 -36.29 30.57 17.08
C GLN A 22 -34.80 30.28 16.93
N ARG A 23 -34.19 30.86 15.89
CA ARG A 23 -32.74 30.75 15.69
C ARG A 23 -32.06 31.83 16.53
N THR A 24 -31.12 31.42 17.36
CA THR A 24 -30.18 32.35 17.98
C THR A 24 -29.27 32.90 16.87
N PRO A 25 -29.09 34.22 16.74
CA PRO A 25 -28.11 34.78 15.82
C PRO A 25 -26.71 34.22 16.12
N PRO A 26 -25.87 33.98 15.11
CA PRO A 26 -24.49 33.60 15.35
C PRO A 26 -23.81 34.69 16.17
N LEU A 27 -23.16 34.31 17.27
CA LEU A 27 -22.33 35.22 18.05
C LEU A 27 -21.17 35.68 17.15
N SER A 28 -21.08 36.99 16.90
CA SER A 28 -20.08 37.60 16.02
C SER A 28 -18.63 37.30 16.43
N ASP A 29 -18.42 36.99 17.72
CA ASP A 29 -17.08 37.01 18.32
C ASP A 29 -16.59 35.66 18.85
N VAL A 30 -17.28 34.55 18.54
CA VAL A 30 -16.85 33.20 18.94
C VAL A 30 -16.31 32.43 17.75
N LYS A 31 -15.07 32.71 17.36
CA LYS A 31 -14.32 31.84 16.44
C LYS A 31 -13.81 30.64 17.24
N ARG A 32 -14.61 29.56 17.33
CA ARG A 32 -14.11 28.28 17.85
C ARG A 32 -13.10 27.73 16.85
N HIS A 33 -11.82 27.75 17.21
CA HIS A 33 -10.80 27.00 16.49
C HIS A 33 -11.12 25.51 16.69
N LEU A 34 -11.50 24.83 15.61
CA LEU A 34 -11.65 23.39 15.62
C LEU A 34 -10.33 22.83 15.13
N ASP A 35 -9.52 22.33 16.06
CA ASP A 35 -8.31 21.59 15.73
C ASP A 35 -8.72 20.20 15.26
N PHE A 36 -8.76 20.03 13.94
CA PHE A 36 -8.77 18.70 13.35
C PHE A 36 -7.31 18.25 13.27
N CYS A 37 -6.93 17.32 14.14
CA CYS A 37 -5.67 16.61 13.94
C CYS A 37 -5.87 15.68 12.73
N ASP A 38 -5.48 16.15 11.54
CA ASP A 38 -5.26 15.29 10.38
C ASP A 38 -3.91 14.57 10.58
N GLU A 39 -4.00 13.33 11.04
CA GLU A 39 -2.87 12.40 11.05
C GLU A 39 -2.79 11.74 9.66
N ASP A 40 -2.49 12.55 8.64
CA ASP A 40 -2.00 12.09 7.32
C ASP A 40 -1.62 13.31 6.46
N SER A 41 -0.38 13.78 6.60
CA SER A 41 0.24 14.68 5.63
C SER A 41 1.75 14.48 5.63
N ASN A 42 2.17 13.37 5.02
CA ASN A 42 3.48 13.27 4.40
C ASN A 42 3.33 13.72 2.93
N ASP A 43 4.05 14.78 2.58
CA ASP A 43 4.65 15.14 1.29
C ASP A 43 4.40 16.60 0.83
N TYR A 44 5.50 17.35 0.91
CA TYR A 44 5.96 18.44 0.04
C TYR A 44 4.94 19.43 -0.55
N CYS A 45 5.03 20.68 -0.10
CA CYS A 45 5.27 21.82 -1.00
C CYS A 45 5.88 23.00 -0.20
N GLU A 46 6.96 23.56 -0.76
CA GLU A 46 7.74 24.67 -0.21
C GLU A 46 7.09 26.06 -0.44
N GLU A 47 7.19 26.91 0.60
CA GLU A 47 7.31 28.40 0.62
C GLU A 47 6.19 29.34 0.09
N PRO A 48 6.20 30.66 0.43
CA PRO A 48 6.36 31.29 1.75
C PRO A 48 5.30 32.39 2.01
N GLN A 49 4.94 32.66 3.27
CA GLN A 49 4.04 33.77 3.62
C GLN A 49 4.81 35.08 3.87
N GLN A 50 4.45 36.13 3.12
CA GLN A 50 4.82 37.51 3.36
C GLN A 50 3.96 38.14 4.47
N ASN A 51 4.67 38.67 5.48
CA ASN A 51 4.40 39.80 6.38
C ASN A 51 3.06 40.56 6.24
N THR A 52 2.35 40.77 7.36
CA THR A 52 2.09 42.14 7.88
C THR A 52 1.74 42.14 9.37
N GLU A 53 2.30 43.10 10.09
CA GLU A 53 2.34 43.34 11.54
C GLU A 53 1.12 44.09 12.12
N ALA A 54 1.10 44.15 13.47
CA ALA A 54 0.54 45.15 14.40
C ALA A 54 -0.55 44.57 15.32
N GLY A 55 -0.33 44.35 16.63
CA GLY A 55 -0.22 45.37 17.71
C GLY A 55 -1.63 45.70 18.22
N THR A 56 -2.06 45.65 19.50
CA THR A 56 -1.42 45.87 20.80
C THR A 56 -2.42 45.44 21.90
N ARG A 57 -1.88 44.98 23.04
CA ARG A 57 -2.41 44.84 24.42
C ARG A 57 -3.82 45.40 24.72
N GLU A 58 -4.62 44.68 25.53
CA GLU A 58 -4.71 44.92 26.98
C GLU A 58 -5.55 43.85 27.70
N GLN A 59 -5.21 43.71 28.98
CA GLN A 59 -5.57 42.70 29.96
C GLN A 59 -6.82 43.18 30.68
N ASP A 60 -7.92 42.43 30.66
CA ASP A 60 -8.93 42.63 31.69
C ASP A 60 -9.52 41.32 32.20
N ASN A 61 -9.65 41.34 33.52
CA ASN A 61 -9.97 40.27 34.43
C ASN A 61 -11.48 40.03 34.36
N ASP A 62 -11.92 38.83 33.99
CA ASP A 62 -13.27 38.39 34.35
C ASP A 62 -13.24 36.96 34.87
N GLN A 63 -13.14 36.88 36.19
CA GLN A 63 -13.26 35.69 37.00
C GLN A 63 -14.71 35.22 37.01
N HIS A 64 -15.19 34.48 36.01
CA HIS A 64 -16.38 33.66 36.21
C HIS A 64 -16.36 32.34 35.42
N ARG A 65 -16.55 31.28 36.21
CA ARG A 65 -17.09 29.95 35.84
C ARG A 65 -16.06 28.85 35.51
N THR A 66 -15.61 28.22 36.59
CA THR A 66 -15.23 26.81 36.74
C THR A 66 -15.70 25.90 35.59
N PHE A 67 -14.73 25.46 34.78
CA PHE A 67 -14.75 24.15 34.15
C PHE A 67 -13.47 23.44 34.56
N ASP A 68 -13.56 22.59 35.58
CA ASP A 68 -12.50 21.67 35.97
C ASP A 68 -12.32 20.62 34.87
N PHE A 69 -11.36 20.86 33.98
CA PHE A 69 -10.91 19.89 33.00
C PHE A 69 -9.53 19.35 33.41
N ASN A 70 -9.42 18.79 34.61
CA ASN A 70 -8.21 18.08 35.05
C ASN A 70 -8.57 16.97 36.05
N THR A 71 -8.92 15.80 35.53
CA THR A 71 -8.71 14.54 36.26
C THR A 71 -7.80 13.66 35.43
N PRO A 72 -6.47 13.69 35.62
CA PRO A 72 -5.60 12.64 35.11
C PRO A 72 -5.81 11.42 36.01
N GLN A 73 -6.78 10.57 35.67
CA GLN A 73 -6.93 9.29 36.35
C GLN A 73 -5.86 8.34 35.81
N THR A 74 -4.76 8.30 36.56
CA THR A 74 -3.82 7.20 36.78
C THR A 74 -4.20 5.85 36.17
N LYS A 75 -3.31 5.39 35.26
CA LYS A 75 -2.77 4.02 35.12
C LYS A 75 -3.72 2.85 35.39
N THR A 76 -4.01 2.10 34.33
CA THR A 76 -3.56 0.70 34.23
C THR A 76 -3.36 0.39 32.76
N GLU A 77 -2.09 0.37 32.34
CA GLU A 77 -1.66 -0.39 31.17
C GLU A 77 -1.96 -1.87 31.49
N ASP A 78 -3.01 -2.43 30.90
CA ASP A 78 -3.08 -3.87 30.70
C ASP A 78 -2.69 -4.15 29.26
N ILE A 79 -1.42 -4.48 29.10
CA ILE A 79 -0.84 -5.05 27.89
C ILE A 79 -1.32 -6.51 27.84
N SER A 80 -2.47 -6.73 27.23
CA SER A 80 -2.83 -8.02 26.62
C SER A 80 -3.77 -7.76 25.44
N GLU A 81 -3.21 -7.83 24.23
CA GLU A 81 -3.98 -7.99 22.99
C GLU A 81 -4.79 -9.31 23.04
N PRO A 82 -5.88 -9.47 22.27
CA PRO A 82 -6.29 -8.73 21.08
C PRO A 82 -7.65 -8.05 21.29
N ASN A 83 -7.94 -6.97 20.56
CA ASN A 83 -9.28 -6.54 20.13
C ASN A 83 -9.30 -5.03 19.88
N HIS A 84 -8.66 -4.65 18.78
CA HIS A 84 -9.08 -3.49 18.00
C HIS A 84 -10.47 -3.77 17.35
N HIS A 85 -11.46 -4.27 18.12
CA HIS A 85 -12.83 -4.52 17.64
C HIS A 85 -13.66 -3.25 17.61
N ASN A 86 -13.25 -2.20 18.32
CA ASN A 86 -14.09 -1.05 18.59
C ASN A 86 -13.48 0.27 18.12
N SER A 87 -12.62 0.27 17.10
CA SER A 87 -12.11 1.54 16.54
C SER A 87 -13.25 2.36 15.90
N MET A 88 -14.18 1.71 15.19
CA MET A 88 -15.37 2.37 14.62
C MET A 88 -16.35 2.91 15.66
N LEU A 89 -16.38 2.32 16.85
CA LEU A 89 -17.28 2.71 17.94
C LEU A 89 -16.54 3.55 19.01
N LYS A 90 -15.28 3.90 18.75
CA LYS A 90 -14.46 4.73 19.64
C LYS A 90 -15.13 6.11 19.74
N GLY A 91 -15.63 6.44 20.94
CA GLY A 91 -16.34 7.70 21.21
C GLY A 91 -17.86 7.56 21.41
N MET A 92 -18.46 6.41 21.14
CA MET A 92 -19.88 6.16 21.42
C MET A 92 -20.11 5.76 22.89
N LYS A 93 -20.08 6.74 23.80
CA LYS A 93 -20.30 6.49 25.24
C LYS A 93 -21.76 6.07 25.49
N GLY A 94 -21.94 4.93 26.16
CA GLY A 94 -23.26 4.41 26.56
C GLY A 94 -23.92 3.49 25.55
N TYR A 95 -23.32 3.30 24.37
CA TYR A 95 -23.76 2.26 23.44
C TYR A 95 -23.33 0.88 23.95
N GLN A 96 -24.26 -0.07 23.94
CA GLN A 96 -23.98 -1.47 24.23
C GLN A 96 -24.10 -2.26 22.94
N LEU A 97 -22.99 -2.90 22.56
CA LEU A 97 -22.96 -3.80 21.40
C LEU A 97 -23.97 -4.92 21.60
N THR A 98 -24.88 -5.05 20.64
CA THR A 98 -25.77 -6.21 20.55
C THR A 98 -25.05 -7.37 19.86
N ALA A 99 -25.58 -8.58 20.01
CA ALA A 99 -25.05 -9.74 19.29
C ALA A 99 -25.02 -9.51 17.76
N ALA A 100 -26.06 -8.87 17.22
CA ALA A 100 -26.14 -8.52 15.80
C ALA A 100 -25.04 -7.55 15.36
N ASP A 101 -24.66 -6.60 16.22
CA ASP A 101 -23.58 -5.65 15.91
C ASP A 101 -22.22 -6.35 15.82
N LEU A 102 -21.97 -7.32 16.70
CA LEU A 102 -20.74 -8.11 16.69
C LEU A 102 -20.62 -8.94 15.42
N GLU A 103 -21.69 -9.64 15.04
CA GLU A 103 -21.77 -10.40 13.78
C GLU A 103 -21.53 -9.50 12.56
N PHE A 104 -22.10 -8.29 12.56
CA PHE A 104 -21.89 -7.33 11.47
C PHE A 104 -20.42 -6.90 11.37
N ILE A 105 -19.79 -6.55 12.49
CA ILE A 105 -18.38 -6.13 12.52
C ILE A 105 -17.47 -7.27 12.05
N GLU A 106 -17.72 -8.49 12.54
CA GLU A 106 -16.98 -9.68 12.14
C GLU A 106 -17.12 -9.94 10.64
N LYS A 107 -18.35 -10.01 10.13
CA LYS A 107 -18.63 -10.21 8.71
C LYS A 107 -17.97 -9.16 7.82
N MET A 108 -17.98 -7.90 8.23
CA MET A 108 -17.35 -6.81 7.47
C MET A 108 -15.82 -6.95 7.44
N LYS A 109 -15.21 -7.39 8.53
CA LYS A 109 -13.77 -7.71 8.58
C LYS A 109 -13.43 -8.90 7.69
N GLU A 110 -14.22 -9.96 7.76
CA GLU A 110 -14.07 -11.14 6.90
C GLU A 110 -14.19 -10.76 5.42
N GLU A 111 -15.22 -10.00 5.05
CA GLU A 111 -15.40 -9.58 3.65
C GLU A 111 -14.21 -8.74 3.16
N LYS A 112 -13.68 -7.84 3.99
CA LYS A 112 -12.49 -7.06 3.66
C LYS A 112 -11.27 -7.97 3.45
N LEU A 113 -11.09 -8.96 4.32
CA LEU A 113 -10.00 -9.93 4.21
C LEU A 113 -10.13 -10.79 2.95
N VAL A 114 -11.34 -11.28 2.65
CA VAL A 114 -11.64 -12.08 1.45
C VAL A 114 -11.32 -11.28 0.19
N LYS A 115 -11.74 -10.02 0.11
CA LYS A 115 -11.43 -9.16 -1.04
C LYS A 115 -9.93 -8.95 -1.22
N LYS A 116 -9.21 -8.73 -0.12
CA LYS A 116 -7.75 -8.60 -0.16
C LYS A 116 -7.10 -9.89 -0.67
N LEU A 117 -7.45 -11.03 -0.09
CA LEU A 117 -6.88 -12.33 -0.47
C LEU A 117 -7.21 -12.71 -1.92
N GLN A 118 -8.40 -12.35 -2.41
CA GLN A 118 -8.76 -12.54 -3.82
C GLN A 118 -7.86 -11.71 -4.75
N GLY A 119 -7.59 -10.45 -4.39
CA GLY A 119 -6.65 -9.60 -5.12
C GLY A 119 -5.23 -10.18 -5.12
N ASP A 120 -4.71 -10.53 -3.94
CA ASP A 120 -3.38 -11.14 -3.79
C ASP A 120 -3.26 -12.42 -4.63
N LEU A 121 -4.31 -13.26 -4.65
CA LEU A 121 -4.34 -14.48 -5.45
C LEU A 121 -4.26 -14.19 -6.96
N GLU A 122 -4.99 -13.20 -7.45
CA GLU A 122 -4.93 -12.80 -8.86
C GLU A 122 -3.54 -12.29 -9.25
N GLU A 123 -2.93 -11.47 -8.40
CA GLU A 123 -1.58 -10.95 -8.62
C GLU A 123 -0.53 -12.07 -8.67
N VAL A 124 -0.57 -12.99 -7.72
CA VAL A 124 0.36 -14.14 -7.67
C VAL A 124 0.16 -15.03 -8.89
N GLN A 125 -1.08 -15.29 -9.32
CA GLN A 125 -1.35 -16.07 -10.53
C GLN A 125 -0.80 -15.39 -11.79
N LYS A 126 -0.93 -14.06 -11.88
CA LYS A 126 -0.39 -13.27 -12.99
C LYS A 126 1.14 -13.28 -13.00
N LEU A 127 1.77 -13.15 -11.84
CA LEU A 127 3.23 -13.24 -11.69
C LEU A 127 3.73 -14.63 -12.10
N LEU A 128 3.10 -15.69 -11.59
CA LEU A 128 3.45 -17.06 -11.92
C LEU A 128 3.41 -17.32 -13.43
N LYS A 129 2.36 -16.86 -14.12
CA LYS A 129 2.26 -16.98 -15.58
C LYS A 129 3.41 -16.28 -16.30
N ARG A 130 3.79 -15.08 -15.85
CA ARG A 130 4.91 -14.32 -16.42
C ARG A 130 6.24 -15.05 -16.24
N GLU A 131 6.53 -15.49 -15.02
CA GLU A 131 7.75 -16.23 -14.69
C GLU A 131 7.85 -17.55 -15.45
N MET A 132 6.74 -18.29 -15.57
CA MET A 132 6.70 -19.52 -16.36
C MET A 132 7.04 -19.28 -17.84
N MET A 133 6.49 -18.22 -18.44
CA MET A 133 6.84 -17.84 -19.81
C MET A 133 8.30 -17.39 -19.93
N ALA A 134 8.83 -16.66 -18.95
CA ALA A 134 10.23 -16.25 -18.92
C ALA A 134 11.17 -17.46 -18.83
N LEU A 135 10.87 -18.41 -17.94
CA LEU A 135 11.62 -19.65 -17.77
C LEU A 135 11.61 -20.49 -19.05
N GLN A 136 10.45 -20.64 -19.70
CA GLN A 136 10.36 -21.38 -20.96
C GLN A 136 11.25 -20.76 -22.05
N ARG A 137 11.29 -19.44 -22.15
CA ARG A 137 12.18 -18.73 -23.09
C ARG A 137 13.65 -18.92 -22.74
N ALA A 138 14.00 -18.86 -21.46
CA ALA A 138 15.36 -19.09 -20.99
C ALA A 138 15.83 -20.53 -21.28
N CYS A 139 14.98 -21.53 -21.05
CA CYS A 139 15.26 -22.92 -21.41
C CYS A 139 15.49 -23.08 -22.91
N ALA A 140 14.61 -22.51 -23.74
CA ALA A 140 14.78 -22.56 -25.20
C ALA A 140 16.04 -21.81 -25.68
N ALA A 141 16.43 -20.73 -25.02
CA ALA A 141 17.68 -20.03 -25.30
C ALA A 141 18.90 -20.88 -24.94
N ARG A 142 18.91 -21.47 -23.74
CA ARG A 142 19.97 -22.38 -23.29
C ARG A 142 20.11 -23.59 -24.21
N GLU A 143 19.03 -24.19 -24.68
CA GLU A 143 19.07 -25.31 -25.62
C GLU A 143 19.72 -24.91 -26.95
N ARG A 144 19.43 -23.71 -27.46
CA ARG A 144 20.07 -23.18 -28.67
C ARG A 144 21.56 -22.96 -28.45
N GLU A 145 21.95 -22.33 -27.34
CA GLU A 145 23.35 -22.08 -27.01
C GLU A 145 24.13 -23.38 -26.79
N GLN A 146 23.54 -24.35 -26.09
CA GLN A 146 24.12 -25.68 -25.91
C GLN A 146 24.30 -26.39 -27.25
N ALA A 147 23.32 -26.30 -28.16
CA ALA A 147 23.42 -26.87 -29.50
C ALA A 147 24.52 -26.19 -30.34
N VAL A 148 24.80 -24.91 -30.12
CA VAL A 148 25.96 -24.22 -30.73
C VAL A 148 27.26 -24.72 -30.11
N LEU A 149 27.32 -24.84 -28.78
CA LEU A 149 28.51 -25.31 -28.07
C LEU A 149 28.88 -26.75 -28.46
N ASN A 150 27.89 -27.62 -28.64
CA ASN A 150 28.09 -29.01 -29.05
C ASN A 150 28.67 -29.17 -30.47
N LYS A 151 28.79 -28.08 -31.25
CA LYS A 151 29.48 -28.10 -32.56
C LYS A 151 30.99 -27.96 -32.42
N PHE A 152 31.48 -27.49 -31.27
CA PHE A 152 32.90 -27.36 -31.00
C PHE A 152 33.45 -28.69 -30.46
N PRO A 153 34.71 -29.03 -30.78
CA PRO A 153 35.36 -30.18 -30.17
C PRO A 153 35.43 -29.98 -28.65
N SER A 154 35.38 -31.10 -27.92
CA SER A 154 35.58 -31.07 -26.48
C SER A 154 36.97 -30.53 -26.13
N CYS A 155 37.13 -30.00 -24.91
CA CYS A 155 38.42 -29.51 -24.45
C CYS A 155 39.52 -30.59 -24.50
N GLU A 156 39.15 -31.86 -24.30
CA GLU A 156 40.08 -32.99 -24.38
C GLU A 156 40.50 -33.29 -25.82
N GLU A 157 39.56 -33.25 -26.77
CA GLU A 157 39.86 -33.37 -28.20
C GLU A 157 40.76 -32.23 -28.68
N LEU A 158 40.46 -31.00 -28.25
CA LEU A 158 41.29 -29.85 -28.56
C LEU A 158 42.70 -30.00 -28.00
N ALA A 159 42.84 -30.48 -26.76
CA ALA A 159 44.15 -30.75 -26.16
C ALA A 159 44.95 -31.80 -26.94
N LYS A 160 44.30 -32.88 -27.40
CA LYS A 160 44.92 -33.89 -28.27
C LYS A 160 45.43 -33.27 -29.57
N TRP A 161 44.65 -32.39 -30.20
CA TRP A 161 45.07 -31.70 -31.43
C TRP A 161 46.28 -30.80 -31.19
N ILE A 162 46.32 -30.07 -30.08
CA ILE A 162 47.45 -29.20 -29.74
C ILE A 162 48.72 -30.04 -29.55
N HIS A 163 48.65 -31.16 -28.82
CA HIS A 163 49.80 -32.06 -28.66
C HIS A 163 50.32 -32.56 -30.01
N VAL A 164 49.45 -33.03 -30.90
CA VAL A 164 49.84 -33.50 -32.24
C VAL A 164 50.52 -32.39 -33.05
N VAL A 165 49.98 -31.17 -33.03
CA VAL A 165 50.58 -30.04 -33.74
C VAL A 165 51.96 -29.72 -33.18
N LEU A 166 52.10 -29.69 -31.85
CA LEU A 166 53.37 -29.39 -31.20
C LEU A 166 54.43 -30.45 -31.45
N GLU A 167 54.07 -31.74 -31.43
CA GLU A 167 54.97 -32.83 -31.82
C GLU A 167 55.50 -32.64 -33.25
N MET A 168 54.65 -32.18 -34.17
CA MET A 168 55.02 -31.92 -35.56
C MET A 168 55.89 -30.66 -35.73
N THR A 169 55.60 -29.59 -34.99
CA THR A 169 56.28 -28.30 -35.15
C THR A 169 57.53 -28.16 -34.27
N SER A 170 57.62 -28.92 -33.19
CA SER A 170 58.69 -28.86 -32.20
C SER A 170 58.89 -30.26 -31.59
N PRO A 171 59.56 -31.17 -32.32
CA PRO A 171 59.86 -32.51 -31.84
C PRO A 171 60.92 -32.45 -30.73
N SER A 172 60.51 -31.98 -29.55
CA SER A 172 61.29 -31.99 -28.31
C SER A 172 60.58 -32.89 -27.32
N THR A 173 61.33 -33.81 -26.72
CA THR A 173 60.83 -34.80 -25.76
C THR A 173 60.28 -34.16 -24.47
N GLU A 174 60.60 -32.90 -24.20
CA GLU A 174 60.10 -32.17 -23.02
C GLU A 174 58.64 -31.73 -23.15
N LEU A 175 58.14 -31.53 -24.37
CA LEU A 175 56.80 -30.98 -24.58
C LEU A 175 55.71 -32.06 -24.62
N THR A 176 56.09 -33.31 -24.90
CA THR A 176 55.20 -34.46 -24.96
C THR A 176 54.75 -34.97 -23.60
N ASP A 177 55.49 -34.67 -22.53
CA ASP A 177 55.17 -35.10 -21.16
C ASP A 177 54.47 -34.00 -20.33
N LEU A 178 54.24 -32.82 -20.94
CA LEU A 178 53.58 -31.71 -20.26
C LEU A 178 52.07 -31.94 -20.13
N ASP A 179 51.53 -31.66 -18.95
CA ASP A 179 50.08 -31.68 -18.73
C ASP A 179 49.37 -30.57 -19.55
N THR A 180 48.15 -30.85 -20.00
CA THR A 180 47.32 -29.92 -20.80
C THR A 180 47.15 -28.51 -20.21
N LYS A 181 47.10 -28.37 -18.88
CA LYS A 181 47.05 -27.07 -18.17
C LYS A 181 48.38 -26.35 -18.25
N SER A 182 49.48 -27.07 -18.02
CA SER A 182 50.83 -26.52 -18.15
C SER A 182 51.09 -26.05 -19.58
N LEU A 183 50.60 -26.79 -20.58
CA LEU A 183 50.69 -26.46 -21.99
C LEU A 183 49.87 -25.21 -22.38
N LEU A 184 48.70 -25.02 -21.77
CA LEU A 184 47.86 -23.82 -21.96
C LEU A 184 48.46 -22.56 -21.30
N ALA A 185 49.32 -22.75 -20.30
CA ALA A 185 49.93 -21.68 -19.52
C ALA A 185 51.26 -21.15 -20.08
N MET A 186 51.80 -21.79 -21.14
CA MET A 186 52.99 -21.34 -21.88
C MET A 186 52.65 -20.27 -22.92
#